data_AF-A0A939GDW8-F1
#
_entry.id   AF-A0A939GDW8-F1
#
_cell.length_a   1.000
_cell.length_b   1.000
_cell.length_c   1.000
_cell.angle_alpha   90.00
_cell.angle_beta   90.00
_cell.angle_gamma   90.00
#
_symmetry.space_group_name_H-M   'P 1'
#
loop_
_entity.id
_entity.type
_entity.pdbx_description
1 polymer ?
#
loop_
_entity_poly.entity_id
_entity_poly.type
_entity_poly.pdbx_seq_one_letter_code
_entity_poly.pdbx_strand_id
1 'polypeptide(L)'
;MNYFLPFATSALQAERIHRRIADRVTSLGYAISSERIYEINYRDMGMAVHEAVGAISANGETVLAIFKGPANYFICTYSRGVVWGEPMLACPTSTDSVECFDDEAGPDVG
;
A
#
# COMPACT_ATOMS: atom_id res chain seq x y z
N MET A 1 2.87 -0.78 -13.70
CA MET A 1 3.73 0.30 -13.16
C MET A 1 4.98 -0.26 -12.47
N ASN A 2 6.19 0.27 -12.73
CA ASN A 2 7.40 -0.15 -12.01
C ASN A 2 7.33 0.15 -10.51
N TYR A 3 7.83 -0.76 -9.67
CA TYR A 3 7.82 -0.58 -8.22
C TYR A 3 8.68 0.61 -7.76
N PHE A 4 8.10 1.42 -6.88
CA PHE A 4 8.81 2.46 -6.15
C PHE A 4 8.22 2.64 -4.75
N LEU A 5 8.99 3.26 -3.86
CA LEU A 5 8.53 3.69 -2.55
C LEU A 5 8.82 5.20 -2.41
N PRO A 6 7.83 6.04 -2.05
CA PRO A 6 8.03 7.48 -1.97
C PRO A 6 9.19 7.84 -1.03
N PHE A 7 9.99 8.82 -1.42
CA PHE A 7 11.17 9.31 -0.68
C PHE A 7 12.34 8.32 -0.55
N ALA A 8 12.24 7.10 -1.10
CA ALA A 8 13.38 6.21 -1.19
C ALA A 8 14.36 6.69 -2.27
N THR A 9 15.66 6.69 -1.97
CA THR A 9 16.74 7.10 -2.88
C THR A 9 17.42 5.92 -3.58
N SER A 10 17.01 4.68 -3.26
CA SER A 10 17.50 3.46 -3.92
C SER A 10 16.50 2.31 -3.76
N ALA A 11 16.57 1.33 -4.67
CA ALA A 11 15.76 0.11 -4.60
C ALA A 11 15.95 -0.64 -3.26
N LEU A 12 17.20 -0.77 -2.78
CA LEU A 12 17.49 -1.41 -1.50
C LEU A 12 16.84 -0.67 -0.32
N GLN A 13 16.83 0.66 -0.34
CA GLN A 13 16.15 1.43 0.70
C GLN A 13 14.63 1.27 0.61
N ALA A 14 14.05 1.27 -0.61
CA ALA A 14 12.63 1.05 -0.84
C ALA A 14 12.18 -0.30 -0.25
N GLU A 15 12.91 -1.38 -0.55
CA GLU A 15 12.64 -2.71 0.01
C GLU A 15 12.70 -2.74 1.53
N ARG A 16 13.73 -2.11 2.13
CA ARG A 16 13.89 -2.06 3.59
C ARG A 16 12.77 -1.29 4.26
N ILE A 17 12.34 -0.17 3.69
CA ILE A 17 11.24 0.63 4.24
C ILE A 17 9.94 -0.15 4.08
N HIS A 18 9.63 -0.68 2.90
CA HIS A 18 8.43 -1.46 2.66
C HIS A 18 8.30 -2.63 3.63
N ARG A 19 9.38 -3.39 3.84
CA ARG A 19 9.40 -4.47 4.83
C ARG A 19 9.10 -3.98 6.25
N ARG A 20 9.66 -2.84 6.67
CA ARG A 20 9.35 -2.27 7.99
C ARG A 20 7.88 -1.88 8.13
N ILE A 21 7.27 -1.36 7.07
CA ILE A 21 5.84 -1.05 7.08
C ILE A 21 5.02 -2.34 7.18
N ALA A 22 5.36 -3.37 6.40
CA ALA A 22 4.73 -4.68 6.46
C ALA A 22 4.86 -5.32 7.87
N ASP A 23 6.05 -5.30 8.46
CA ASP A 23 6.30 -5.76 9.83
C ASP A 23 5.47 -4.97 10.85
N ARG A 24 5.32 -3.67 10.66
CA ARG A 24 4.48 -2.84 11.52
C ARG A 24 3.01 -3.22 11.41
N VAL A 25 2.46 -3.34 10.20
CA VAL A 25 1.06 -3.72 9.95
C VAL A 25 0.78 -5.10 10.54
N THR A 26 1.67 -6.07 10.36
CA THR A 26 1.53 -7.40 10.97
C THR A 26 1.67 -7.38 12.49
N SER A 27 2.53 -6.52 13.07
CA SER A 27 2.65 -6.35 14.53
C SER A 27 1.37 -5.81 15.18
N LEU A 28 0.52 -5.13 14.41
CA LEU A 28 -0.80 -4.66 14.85
C LEU A 28 -1.88 -5.76 14.79
N GLY A 29 -1.52 -6.98 14.35
CA GLY A 29 -2.43 -8.13 14.27
C GLY A 29 -3.11 -8.29 12.91
N TYR A 30 -2.75 -7.50 11.90
CA TYR A 30 -3.32 -7.62 10.57
C TYR A 30 -2.56 -8.66 9.73
N ALA A 31 -3.29 -9.56 9.09
CA ALA A 31 -2.74 -10.42 8.05
C ALA A 31 -2.67 -9.66 6.72
N ILE A 32 -1.52 -9.74 6.03
CA ILE A 32 -1.30 -9.12 4.72
C ILE A 32 -0.72 -10.13 3.72
N SER A 33 -1.06 -9.97 2.45
CA SER A 33 -0.48 -10.71 1.34
C SER A 33 0.85 -10.12 0.89
N SER A 34 1.56 -10.82 0.01
CA SER A 34 2.79 -10.33 -0.64
C SER A 34 2.54 -9.44 -1.87
N GLU A 35 1.28 -9.24 -2.27
CA GLU A 35 0.93 -8.40 -3.42
C GLU A 35 1.38 -6.95 -3.19
N ARG A 36 2.07 -6.36 -4.17
CA ARG A 36 2.49 -4.96 -4.15
C ARG A 36 1.46 -4.13 -4.89
N ILE A 37 0.58 -3.48 -4.14
CA ILE A 37 -0.50 -2.67 -4.71
C ILE A 37 0.00 -1.25 -4.95
N TYR A 38 -0.19 -0.76 -6.17
CA TYR A 38 0.11 0.61 -6.56
C TYR A 38 -1.04 1.53 -6.22
N GLU A 39 -2.27 1.15 -6.57
CA GLU A 39 -3.45 2.00 -6.48
C GLU A 39 -4.70 1.19 -6.11
N ILE A 40 -5.61 1.84 -5.37
CA ILE A 40 -6.98 1.38 -5.14
C ILE A 40 -7.98 2.52 -5.34
N ASN A 41 -9.06 2.21 -6.08
CA ASN A 41 -10.25 3.05 -6.15
C ASN A 41 -11.38 2.34 -5.41
N TYR A 42 -12.03 3.03 -4.48
CA TYR A 42 -13.12 2.47 -3.68
C TYR A 42 -14.12 3.54 -3.29
N ARG A 43 -15.24 3.12 -2.70
CA ARG A 43 -16.25 4.01 -2.16
C ARG A 43 -16.20 4.04 -0.65
N ASP A 44 -16.16 5.26 -0.11
CA ASP A 44 -16.37 5.54 1.30
C ASP A 44 -17.59 6.46 1.45
N MET A 45 -18.59 6.01 2.22
CA MET A 45 -19.88 6.71 2.36
C MET A 45 -20.52 7.16 1.03
N GLY A 46 -20.33 6.39 -0.04
CA GLY A 46 -20.84 6.69 -1.38
C GLY A 46 -20.00 7.66 -2.21
N MET A 47 -18.92 8.21 -1.65
CA MET A 47 -17.95 9.05 -2.36
C MET A 47 -16.85 8.19 -2.97
N ALA A 48 -16.47 8.49 -4.21
CA ALA A 48 -15.31 7.86 -4.85
C ALA A 48 -14.02 8.35 -4.17
N VAL A 49 -13.22 7.41 -3.71
CA VAL A 49 -11.92 7.63 -3.08
C VAL A 49 -10.86 6.93 -3.91
N HIS A 50 -9.77 7.65 -4.16
CA HIS A 50 -8.62 7.18 -4.90
C HIS A 50 -7.39 7.28 -4.00
N GLU A 51 -6.69 6.16 -3.82
CA GLU A 51 -5.49 6.07 -3.01
C GLU A 51 -4.41 5.39 -3.83
N ALA A 52 -3.31 6.10 -4.10
CA ALA A 52 -2.19 5.61 -4.89
C ALA A 52 -0.86 5.89 -4.20
N VAL A 53 0.06 4.94 -4.24
CA VAL A 53 1.41 5.11 -3.67
C VAL A 53 2.07 6.35 -4.28
N GLY A 54 2.54 7.26 -3.44
CA GLY A 54 3.13 8.55 -3.85
C GLY A 54 2.13 9.71 -4.00
N ALA A 55 0.82 9.45 -4.03
CA ALA A 55 -0.20 10.49 -4.00
C ALA A 55 -0.51 10.94 -2.57
N ILE A 56 -1.17 12.10 -2.45
CA ILE A 56 -1.67 12.62 -1.17
C ILE A 56 -3.04 12.01 -0.89
N SER A 57 -3.14 11.31 0.24
CA SER A 57 -4.38 10.72 0.76
C SER A 57 -5.31 11.79 1.35
N ALA A 58 -6.56 11.43 1.63
CA ALA A 58 -7.54 12.29 2.29
C ALA A 58 -7.08 12.85 3.65
N ASN A 59 -6.14 12.17 4.33
CA ASN A 59 -5.55 12.65 5.58
C ASN A 59 -4.46 13.72 5.41
N GLY A 60 -4.14 14.12 4.16
CA GLY A 60 -3.12 15.12 3.85
C GLY A 60 -1.69 14.59 3.79
N GLU A 61 -1.48 13.28 3.94
CA GLU A 61 -0.17 12.65 3.89
C GLU A 61 0.04 11.82 2.62
N THR A 62 1.31 11.59 2.27
CA THR A 62 1.67 10.70 1.16
C THR A 62 1.39 9.25 1.51
N VAL A 63 0.72 8.53 0.61
CA VAL A 63 0.57 7.07 0.68
C VAL A 63 1.93 6.43 0.43
N LEU A 64 2.42 5.68 1.42
CA LEU A 64 3.72 5.02 1.38
C LEU A 64 3.65 3.57 0.94
N ALA A 65 2.55 2.88 1.26
CA ALA A 65 2.32 1.49 0.85
C ALA A 65 0.82 1.15 0.95
N ILE A 66 0.37 0.21 0.11
CA ILE A 66 -0.96 -0.38 0.19
C ILE A 66 -0.80 -1.89 0.29
N PHE A 67 -1.42 -2.49 1.30
CA PHE A 67 -1.40 -3.94 1.49
C PHE A 67 -2.80 -4.54 1.38
N LYS A 68 -2.89 -5.76 0.89
CA LYS A 68 -4.14 -6.54 0.88
C LYS A 68 -4.18 -7.50 2.04
N GLY A 69 -5.23 -7.43 2.84
CA GLY A 69 -5.59 -8.43 3.84
C GLY A 69 -6.71 -9.35 3.38
N PRO A 70 -7.14 -10.30 4.24
CA PRO A 70 -8.20 -11.26 3.91
C PRO A 70 -9.55 -10.61 3.60
N ALA A 71 -9.85 -9.48 4.26
CA ALA A 71 -11.16 -8.83 4.19
C ALA A 71 -11.08 -7.33 3.91
N ASN A 72 -9.89 -6.72 3.86
CA ASN A 72 -9.69 -5.27 3.71
C ASN A 72 -8.36 -5.00 3.01
N TYR A 73 -8.23 -3.80 2.45
CA TYR A 73 -6.96 -3.21 2.06
C TYR A 73 -6.51 -2.21 3.12
N PHE A 74 -5.19 -2.15 3.35
CA PHE A 74 -4.54 -1.31 4.35
C PHE A 74 -3.72 -0.24 3.64
N ILE A 75 -4.22 1.00 3.63
CA ILE A 75 -3.54 2.15 3.06
C ILE A 75 -2.68 2.79 4.17
N CYS A 76 -1.37 2.81 3.95
CA CYS A 76 -0.40 3.26 4.94
C CYS A 76 0.17 4.63 4.55
N THR A 77 0.09 5.59 5.47
CA THR A 77 0.76 6.89 5.41
C THR A 77 1.67 7.05 6.61
N TYR A 78 2.42 8.15 6.71
CA TYR A 78 3.37 8.36 7.81
C TYR A 78 2.75 8.14 9.21
N SER A 79 1.60 8.77 9.49
CA SER A 79 0.89 8.67 10.77
C SER A 79 -0.17 7.56 10.84
N ARG A 80 -0.31 6.76 9.78
CA ARG A 80 -1.28 5.65 9.68
C ARG A 80 -0.59 4.39 9.20
N GLY A 81 -0.21 3.50 10.12
CA GLY A 81 0.37 2.20 9.80
C GLY A 81 1.89 2.19 9.59
N VAL A 82 2.54 3.36 9.47
CA VAL A 82 4.01 3.44 9.34
C VAL A 82 4.69 3.75 10.67
N VAL A 83 4.47 4.94 11.25
CA VAL A 83 5.13 5.32 12.53
C VAL A 83 4.20 5.08 13.72
N TRP A 84 2.96 5.54 13.64
CA TRP A 84 1.94 5.32 14.66
C TRP A 84 0.56 5.14 14.02
N GLY A 85 -0.46 4.92 14.86
CA GLY A 85 -1.83 4.69 14.41
C GLY A 85 -2.01 3.37 13.66
N GLU A 86 -3.28 3.05 13.40
CA GLU A 86 -3.68 1.96 12.52
C GLU A 86 -3.70 2.44 11.06
N PRO A 87 -3.46 1.55 10.07
CA PRO A 87 -3.66 1.85 8.66
C PRO A 87 -5.10 2.29 8.37
N MET A 88 -5.29 3.07 7.31
CA MET A 88 -6.63 3.33 6.79
C MET A 88 -7.15 2.09 6.08
N LEU A 89 -8.44 1.80 6.23
CA LEU A 89 -9.06 0.58 5.72
C LEU A 89 -9.94 0.90 4.51
N ALA A 90 -9.73 0.16 3.42
CA ALA A 90 -10.68 0.11 2.31
C ALA A 90 -11.31 -1.29 2.22
N CYS A 91 -12.63 -1.34 2.09
CA CYS A 91 -13.38 -2.60 2.08
C CYS A 91 -13.46 -3.16 0.64
N PRO A 92 -13.24 -4.47 0.41
CA PRO A 92 -13.31 -5.08 -0.92
C PRO A 92 -14.69 -4.96 -1.55
N THR A 93 -15.76 -4.97 -0.74
CA THR A 93 -17.14 -4.84 -1.25
C THR A 93 -17.45 -3.45 -1.79
N SER A 94 -16.67 -2.44 -1.40
CA SER A 94 -16.77 -1.09 -1.95
C SER A 94 -15.59 -0.73 -2.86
N THR A 95 -14.74 -1.71 -3.21
CA THR A 95 -13.59 -1.50 -4.09
C THR A 95 -14.03 -1.57 -5.55
N ASP A 96 -13.82 -0.49 -6.29
CA ASP A 96 -14.14 -0.38 -7.71
C ASP A 96 -12.99 -0.95 -8.57
N SER A 97 -11.73 -0.69 -8.22
CA SER A 97 -10.56 -1.26 -8.91
C SER A 97 -9.31 -1.31 -8.02
N VAL A 98 -8.39 -2.23 -8.35
CA VAL A 98 -7.05 -2.33 -7.75
C VAL A 98 -6.03 -2.53 -8.85
N GLU A 99 -4.95 -1.75 -8.82
CA GLU A 99 -3.81 -1.91 -9.72
C GLU A 99 -2.56 -2.28 -8.90
N CYS A 100 -1.89 -3.35 -9.33
CA CYS A 100 -0.62 -3.79 -8.74
C CYS A 100 0.56 -3.14 -9.47
N PHE A 101 1.69 -3.05 -8.78
CA PHE A 101 2.96 -2.84 -9.47
C PHE A 101 3.26 -4.03 -10.39
N ASP A 102 4.00 -3.77 -11.47
CA ASP A 102 4.45 -4.82 -12.37
C ASP A 102 5.43 -5.72 -11.61
N ASP A 103 5.22 -7.02 -11.71
CA ASP A 103 6.26 -7.98 -11.37
C ASP A 103 7.34 -7.83 -12.45
N GLU A 104 8.46 -7.17 -12.12
CA GLU A 104 9.65 -7.30 -12.96
C GLU A 104 10.05 -8.78 -12.93
N ALA A 105 9.62 -9.52 -13.95
CA ALA A 105 10.21 -10.79 -14.31
C ALA A 105 11.70 -10.49 -14.55
N GLY A 106 12.54 -10.85 -13.57
CA GLY A 106 13.98 -10.89 -13.77
C GLY A 106 14.27 -11.69 -15.04
N PRO A 107 15.35 -11.37 -15.77
CA PRO A 107 15.64 -12.05 -17.03
C PRO A 107 15.66 -13.56 -16.81
N ASP A 108 14.83 -14.26 -17.56
CA ASP A 108 14.84 -15.70 -17.72
C ASP A 108 16.26 -16.09 -18.17
N VAL A 109 17.08 -16.54 -17.22
CA VAL A 109 18.40 -17.10 -17.52
C VAL A 109 18.19 -18.56 -17.92
N GLY A 110 17.85 -18.73 -19.20
CA GLY A 110 17.91 -20.03 -19.89
C GLY A 110 19.32 -20.53 -20.13
#